data_AF-A0A2V9RKQ9-F1
#
_entry.id   AF-A0A2V9RKQ9-F1
#
_cell.length_a   1.000
_cell.length_b   1.000
_cell.length_c   1.000
_cell.angle_alpha   90.00
_cell.angle_beta   90.00
_cell.angle_gamma   90.00
#
_symmetry.space_group_name_H-M   'P 1'
#
loop_
_entity.id
_entity.type
_entity.pdbx_description
1 polymer ?
#
loop_
_entity_poly.entity_id
_entity_poly.type
_entity_poly.pdbx_seq_one_letter_code
_entity_poly.pdbx_strand_id
1 'polypeptide(L)'
;MRATRQISFGLAGILILTMAASAWAQDVTTLPITDDKQLYEFIAEFINNGPANLQFGYFANIAGLNSVFSSTTTKNESTALFTLVVTANTSQVVNHGVFRIVDRTGTATIYLNNGPSDFTNPASFSQGTPIQVSSYRQTVVFNPVANTFVSTNTHTITSVETFTLNGVNYRLGQLGKSFRSDYSGVVGSIQGPLVTGWFAGTAIGIKN
;
A
#
# COMPACT_ATOMS: atom_id res chain seq x y z
N MET A 1 -59.00 2.44 65.84
CA MET A 1 -58.61 1.06 65.46
C MET A 1 -58.48 1.01 63.94
N ARG A 2 -57.33 0.52 63.47
CA ARG A 2 -56.91 0.45 62.07
C ARG A 2 -57.71 -0.60 61.30
N ALA A 3 -58.05 -0.33 60.03
CA ALA A 3 -58.29 -1.36 59.02
C ALA A 3 -57.92 -0.82 57.62
N THR A 4 -56.97 -1.52 57.01
CA THR A 4 -56.30 -1.33 55.72
C THR A 4 -57.13 -1.88 54.55
N ARG A 5 -57.04 -1.31 53.34
CA ARG A 5 -57.16 -2.02 52.03
C ARG A 5 -56.67 -1.11 50.90
N GLN A 6 -55.43 -1.32 50.44
CA GLN A 6 -55.03 -2.04 49.21
C GLN A 6 -55.18 -1.21 47.92
N ILE A 7 -54.03 -0.71 47.44
CA ILE A 7 -53.82 -0.09 46.14
C ILE A 7 -53.30 -1.20 45.20
N SER A 8 -54.02 -1.44 44.10
CA SER A 8 -53.58 -2.35 43.04
C SER A 8 -52.88 -1.55 41.94
N PHE A 9 -51.55 -1.66 41.84
CA PHE A 9 -50.79 -1.17 40.68
C PHE A 9 -50.73 -2.28 39.63
N GLY A 10 -51.36 -2.04 38.46
CA GLY A 10 -51.18 -2.90 37.29
C GLY A 10 -49.85 -2.57 36.59
N LEU A 11 -48.96 -3.56 36.48
CA LEU A 11 -47.78 -3.50 35.63
C LEU A 11 -48.20 -3.61 34.15
N ALA A 12 -47.95 -2.56 33.37
CA ALA A 12 -47.90 -2.66 31.91
C ALA A 12 -46.51 -3.15 31.50
N GLY A 13 -46.42 -4.36 30.97
CA GLY A 13 -45.19 -4.91 30.39
C GLY A 13 -44.87 -4.26 29.04
N ILE A 14 -43.69 -3.64 28.93
CA ILE A 14 -43.13 -3.18 27.65
C ILE A 14 -42.36 -4.33 27.03
N LEU A 15 -42.86 -4.85 25.90
CA LEU A 15 -42.14 -5.82 25.07
C LEU A 15 -41.22 -5.03 24.13
N ILE A 16 -39.92 -4.98 24.43
CA ILE A 16 -38.91 -4.42 23.53
C ILE A 16 -38.54 -5.51 22.51
N LEU A 17 -39.01 -5.36 21.28
CA LEU A 17 -38.60 -6.18 20.15
C LEU A 17 -37.21 -5.72 19.69
N THR A 18 -36.15 -6.38 20.16
CA THR A 18 -34.80 -6.19 19.61
C THR A 18 -34.74 -6.83 18.23
N MET A 19 -34.87 -6.02 17.18
CA MET A 19 -34.47 -6.43 15.84
C MET A 19 -32.96 -6.63 15.83
N ALA A 20 -32.53 -7.88 15.94
CA ALA A 20 -31.16 -8.27 15.64
C ALA A 20 -30.97 -8.06 14.12
N ALA A 21 -30.38 -6.92 13.73
CA ALA A 21 -29.84 -6.76 12.41
C ALA A 21 -28.69 -7.76 12.27
N SER A 22 -28.96 -8.88 11.62
CA SER A 22 -27.93 -9.79 11.14
C SER A 22 -27.11 -9.02 10.10
N ALA A 23 -25.98 -8.45 10.55
CA ALA A 23 -24.93 -7.99 9.66
C ALA A 23 -24.46 -9.21 8.88
N TRP A 24 -24.88 -9.30 7.62
CA TRP A 24 -24.33 -10.26 6.68
C TRP A 24 -22.84 -9.96 6.60
N ALA A 25 -22.01 -10.89 7.08
CA ALA A 25 -20.58 -10.83 6.82
C ALA A 25 -20.41 -10.89 5.30
N GLN A 26 -20.16 -9.76 4.66
CA GLN A 26 -19.79 -9.77 3.25
C GLN A 26 -18.45 -10.50 3.14
N ASP A 27 -18.41 -11.56 2.34
CA ASP A 27 -17.20 -12.33 2.11
C ASP A 27 -16.05 -11.42 1.66
N VAL A 28 -14.90 -11.58 2.31
CA VAL A 28 -13.68 -10.82 1.99
C VAL A 28 -12.78 -11.67 1.11
N THR A 29 -12.57 -11.23 -0.12
CA THR A 29 -11.64 -11.87 -1.06
C THR A 29 -10.21 -11.45 -0.72
N THR A 30 -9.44 -12.36 -0.12
CA THR A 30 -8.01 -12.10 0.11
C THR A 30 -7.22 -12.45 -1.14
N LEU A 31 -6.54 -11.47 -1.73
CA LEU A 31 -5.63 -11.71 -2.85
C LEU A 31 -4.38 -12.44 -2.34
N PRO A 32 -4.09 -13.66 -2.83
CA PRO A 32 -3.04 -14.48 -2.24
C PRO A 32 -1.65 -14.01 -2.63
N ILE A 33 -0.74 -13.99 -1.65
CA ILE A 33 0.71 -13.85 -1.88
C ILE A 33 1.25 -15.26 -2.16
N THR A 34 1.31 -15.63 -3.43
CA THR A 34 1.74 -16.97 -3.87
C THR A 34 3.19 -16.93 -4.35
N ASP A 35 3.98 -17.92 -3.93
CA ASP A 35 5.39 -18.06 -4.28
C ASP A 35 5.58 -18.05 -5.81
N ASP A 36 6.56 -17.27 -6.27
CA ASP A 36 6.91 -17.09 -7.69
C ASP A 36 5.77 -16.63 -8.61
N LYS A 37 4.67 -16.11 -8.06
CA LYS A 37 3.61 -15.46 -8.84
C LYS A 37 3.75 -13.95 -8.78
N GLN A 38 3.65 -13.32 -9.95
CA GLN A 38 3.60 -11.88 -10.07
C GLN A 38 2.38 -11.33 -9.34
N LEU A 39 2.62 -10.33 -8.50
CA LEU A 39 1.62 -9.66 -7.67
C LEU A 39 1.34 -8.26 -8.17
N TYR A 40 2.40 -7.49 -8.43
CA TYR A 40 2.30 -6.06 -8.69
C TYR A 40 3.18 -5.65 -9.86
N GLU A 41 2.72 -4.64 -10.60
CA GLU A 41 3.51 -3.82 -11.52
C GLU A 41 3.28 -2.36 -11.14
N PHE A 42 4.33 -1.56 -11.04
CA PHE A 42 4.22 -0.17 -10.59
C PHE A 42 5.25 0.74 -11.24
N ILE A 43 4.90 2.03 -11.28
CA ILE A 43 5.74 3.13 -11.75
C ILE A 43 5.84 4.12 -10.59
N ALA A 44 7.06 4.60 -10.32
CA ALA A 44 7.32 5.46 -9.18
C ALA A 44 8.50 6.41 -9.40
N GLU A 45 8.53 7.44 -8.56
CA GLU A 45 9.63 8.38 -8.43
C GLU A 45 10.22 8.32 -7.03
N PHE A 46 11.41 8.89 -6.85
CA PHE A 46 12.01 9.00 -5.53
C PHE A 46 12.77 10.30 -5.31
N ILE A 47 12.81 10.68 -4.04
CA ILE A 47 13.57 11.79 -3.49
C ILE A 47 14.60 11.21 -2.52
N ASN A 48 15.88 11.42 -2.81
CA ASN A 48 16.96 11.20 -1.86
C ASN A 48 17.31 12.53 -1.19
N ASN A 49 17.30 12.57 0.14
CA ASN A 49 17.74 13.71 0.92
C ASN A 49 18.66 13.23 2.06
N GLY A 50 19.97 13.31 1.83
CA GLY A 50 20.95 12.66 2.70
C GLY A 50 20.70 11.14 2.80
N PRO A 51 20.62 10.56 4.01
CA PRO A 51 20.31 9.15 4.17
C PRO A 51 18.84 8.80 3.88
N ALA A 52 17.94 9.78 3.92
CA ALA A 52 16.51 9.56 3.74
C ALA A 52 16.16 9.32 2.27
N ASN A 53 15.24 8.39 2.04
CA ASN A 53 14.70 8.04 0.75
C ASN A 53 13.17 7.97 0.85
N LEU A 54 12.49 8.81 0.07
CA LEU A 54 11.05 8.78 -0.12
C LEU A 54 10.80 8.27 -1.54
N GLN A 55 9.95 7.25 -1.69
CA GLN A 55 9.48 6.75 -2.99
C GLN A 55 7.97 6.90 -3.04
N PHE A 56 7.43 7.26 -4.19
CA PHE A 56 5.99 7.44 -4.38
C PHE A 56 5.60 7.12 -5.81
N GLY A 57 4.44 6.48 -5.99
CA GLY A 57 4.02 6.03 -7.30
C GLY A 57 2.68 5.31 -7.27
N TYR A 58 2.37 4.63 -8.36
CA TYR A 58 1.08 3.96 -8.54
C TYR A 58 1.23 2.58 -9.19
N PHE A 59 0.20 1.76 -9.01
CA PHE A 59 0.15 0.42 -9.58
C PHE A 59 -0.44 0.44 -10.99
N ALA A 60 0.32 -0.11 -11.94
CA ALA A 60 -0.14 -0.39 -13.29
C ALA A 60 -0.90 -1.72 -13.38
N ASN A 61 -0.62 -2.64 -12.45
CA ASN A 61 -1.32 -3.92 -12.33
C ASN A 61 -1.28 -4.43 -10.87
N ILE A 62 -2.36 -5.07 -10.44
CA ILE A 62 -2.44 -5.86 -9.20
C ILE A 62 -3.12 -7.18 -9.55
N ALA A 63 -2.39 -8.29 -9.37
CA ALA A 63 -2.89 -9.61 -9.68
C ALA A 63 -4.17 -9.93 -8.90
N GLY A 64 -5.20 -10.39 -9.61
CA GLY A 64 -6.52 -10.69 -9.05
C GLY A 64 -7.48 -9.50 -9.05
N LEU A 65 -7.07 -8.30 -9.48
CA LEU A 65 -7.97 -7.16 -9.69
C LEU A 65 -8.18 -6.89 -11.18
N ASN A 66 -9.43 -6.65 -11.57
CA ASN A 66 -9.79 -6.34 -12.96
C ASN A 66 -9.61 -4.86 -13.32
N SER A 67 -9.48 -3.98 -12.33
CA SER A 67 -9.22 -2.56 -12.56
C SER A 67 -8.34 -1.98 -11.47
N VAL A 68 -7.31 -1.25 -11.90
CA VAL A 68 -6.43 -0.44 -11.04
C VAL A 68 -6.43 1.04 -11.46
N PHE A 69 -7.25 1.39 -12.46
CA PHE A 69 -7.46 2.76 -12.93
C PHE A 69 -8.96 3.08 -12.97
N SER A 70 -9.34 4.30 -12.62
CA SER A 70 -10.72 4.79 -12.76
C SER A 70 -11.10 5.08 -14.22
N SER A 71 -10.11 5.23 -15.10
CA SER A 71 -10.28 5.52 -16.52
C SER A 71 -9.83 4.34 -17.39
N THR A 72 -10.55 4.12 -18.49
CA THR A 72 -10.20 3.12 -19.52
C THR A 72 -9.26 3.67 -20.59
N THR A 73 -9.20 4.99 -20.76
CA THR A 73 -8.42 5.67 -21.82
C THR A 73 -7.14 6.31 -21.30
N THR A 74 -7.13 6.74 -20.04
CA THR A 74 -5.98 7.36 -19.39
C THR A 74 -5.51 6.43 -18.28
N LYS A 75 -4.24 6.01 -18.34
CA LYS A 75 -3.64 5.09 -17.36
C LYS A 75 -2.35 5.71 -16.80
N ASN A 76 -2.52 6.52 -15.77
CA ASN A 76 -1.46 7.32 -15.14
C ASN A 76 -1.79 7.61 -13.67
N GLU A 77 -0.96 8.40 -13.00
CA GLU A 77 -1.09 8.77 -11.59
C GLU A 77 -2.42 9.47 -11.25
N SER A 78 -2.97 10.27 -12.17
CA SER A 78 -4.22 10.99 -11.92
C SER A 78 -5.47 10.10 -11.96
N THR A 79 -5.34 8.88 -12.50
CA THR A 79 -6.44 7.92 -12.64
C THR A 79 -6.20 6.63 -11.85
N ALA A 80 -5.04 6.45 -11.24
CA ALA A 80 -4.71 5.26 -10.48
C ALA A 80 -5.55 5.15 -9.20
N LEU A 81 -6.15 3.97 -9.01
CA LEU A 81 -6.94 3.63 -7.81
C LEU A 81 -6.06 3.23 -6.63
N PHE A 82 -4.81 2.82 -6.90
CA PHE A 82 -3.87 2.34 -5.90
C PHE A 82 -2.53 3.06 -6.02
N THR A 83 -2.05 3.57 -4.90
CA THR A 83 -0.77 4.27 -4.81
C THR A 83 0.15 3.59 -3.80
N LEU A 84 1.45 3.81 -3.97
CA LEU A 84 2.51 3.29 -3.12
C LEU A 84 3.31 4.46 -2.57
N VAL A 85 3.62 4.43 -1.29
CA VAL A 85 4.64 5.29 -0.68
C VAL A 85 5.61 4.42 0.11
N VAL A 86 6.91 4.65 -0.07
CA VAL A 86 7.98 4.03 0.72
C VAL A 86 8.77 5.12 1.42
N THR A 87 8.91 5.00 2.73
CA THR A 87 9.83 5.82 3.52
C THR A 87 10.95 4.94 4.05
N ALA A 88 12.19 5.23 3.67
CA ALA A 88 13.33 4.41 4.03
C ALA A 88 14.55 5.28 4.39
N ASN A 89 15.46 4.70 5.16
CA ASN A 89 16.74 5.31 5.49
C ASN A 89 17.88 4.40 5.04
N THR A 90 18.93 5.01 4.51
CA THR A 90 20.17 4.33 4.12
C THR A 90 20.91 3.88 5.36
N SER A 91 21.13 2.57 5.47
CA SER A 91 21.87 1.95 6.56
C SER A 91 23.33 1.69 6.19
N GLN A 92 23.61 1.47 4.90
CA GLN A 92 24.95 1.14 4.44
C GLN A 92 25.17 1.57 2.99
N VAL A 93 26.42 1.97 2.69
CA VAL A 93 26.91 2.16 1.33
C VAL A 93 28.24 1.42 1.20
N VAL A 94 28.35 0.54 0.21
CA VAL A 94 29.59 -0.19 -0.13
C VAL A 94 30.00 0.18 -1.55
N ASN A 95 31.19 0.75 -1.72
CA ASN A 95 31.71 1.15 -3.02
C ASN A 95 32.68 0.07 -3.55
N HIS A 96 32.58 -0.30 -4.83
CA HIS A 96 33.54 -1.18 -5.50
C HIS A 96 33.64 -0.86 -6.99
N GLY A 97 34.77 -0.27 -7.40
CA GLY A 97 34.96 0.22 -8.77
C GLY A 97 33.91 1.28 -9.11
N VAL A 98 33.28 1.14 -10.28
CA VAL A 98 32.19 2.04 -10.69
C VAL A 98 30.88 1.75 -9.98
N PHE A 99 30.69 0.57 -9.39
CA PHE A 99 29.42 0.25 -8.74
C PHE A 99 29.43 0.64 -7.26
N ARG A 100 28.24 0.95 -6.74
CA ARG A 100 27.99 0.98 -5.30
C ARG A 100 26.75 0.18 -4.94
N ILE A 101 26.81 -0.50 -3.81
CA ILE A 101 25.67 -1.12 -3.14
C ILE A 101 25.15 -0.13 -2.10
N VAL A 102 23.85 0.13 -2.09
CA VAL A 102 23.18 0.96 -1.09
C VAL A 102 22.07 0.14 -0.44
N ASP A 103 22.19 -0.10 0.86
CA ASP A 103 21.16 -0.79 1.63
C ASP A 103 20.28 0.22 2.38
N ARG A 104 18.97 -0.04 2.35
CA ARG A 104 17.98 0.78 3.06
C ARG A 104 16.99 -0.09 3.81
N THR A 105 16.46 0.47 4.90
CA THR A 105 15.35 -0.12 5.66
C THR A 105 14.28 0.92 5.91
N GLY A 106 13.01 0.49 5.94
CA GLY A 106 11.89 1.41 6.06
C GLY A 106 10.52 0.74 6.12
N THR A 107 9.52 1.49 5.67
CA THR A 107 8.12 1.06 5.58
C THR A 107 7.60 1.34 4.17
N ALA A 108 6.88 0.37 3.62
CA ALA A 108 6.12 0.55 2.38
C ALA A 108 4.62 0.47 2.69
N THR A 109 3.87 1.45 2.20
CA THR A 109 2.41 1.57 2.40
C THR A 109 1.72 1.65 1.04
N ILE A 110 0.72 0.79 0.85
CA ILE A 110 -0.19 0.83 -0.29
C ILE A 110 -1.49 1.47 0.16
N TYR A 111 -1.98 2.44 -0.61
CA TYR A 111 -3.22 3.16 -0.35
C TYR A 111 -4.27 2.84 -1.39
N LEU A 112 -5.53 2.76 -0.96
CA LEU A 112 -6.67 3.00 -1.84
C LEU A 112 -6.83 4.50 -2.01
N ASN A 113 -6.62 4.98 -3.23
CA ASN A 113 -6.54 6.41 -3.53
C ASN A 113 -7.92 7.08 -3.50
N ASN A 114 -7.99 8.29 -2.94
CA ASN A 114 -9.23 9.06 -2.77
C ASN A 114 -9.34 10.30 -3.69
N GLY A 115 -8.43 10.43 -4.66
CA GLY A 115 -8.38 11.55 -5.61
C GLY A 115 -7.25 11.37 -6.63
N PRO A 116 -7.07 12.30 -7.58
CA PRO A 116 -5.93 12.22 -8.49
C PRO A 116 -4.62 12.38 -7.72
N SER A 117 -3.61 11.57 -8.06
CA SER A 117 -2.24 11.80 -7.62
C SER A 117 -1.45 12.59 -8.67
N ASP A 118 -0.30 13.13 -8.28
CA ASP A 118 0.54 14.01 -9.09
C ASP A 118 1.99 13.89 -8.63
N PHE A 119 2.91 13.53 -9.54
CA PHE A 119 4.35 13.42 -9.25
C PHE A 119 4.99 14.75 -8.81
N THR A 120 4.43 15.89 -9.21
CA THR A 120 4.88 17.21 -8.76
C THR A 120 4.45 17.51 -7.31
N ASN A 121 3.52 16.73 -6.76
CA ASN A 121 3.07 16.79 -5.36
C ASN A 121 3.15 15.39 -4.71
N PRO A 122 4.32 14.97 -4.20
CA PRO A 122 4.52 13.64 -3.61
C PRO A 122 3.51 13.27 -2.51
N ALA A 123 3.01 14.25 -1.75
CA ALA A 123 2.02 14.01 -0.69
C ALA A 123 0.68 13.48 -1.22
N SER A 124 0.35 13.75 -2.48
CA SER A 124 -0.87 13.27 -3.14
C SER A 124 -0.93 11.74 -3.28
N PHE A 125 0.20 11.04 -3.19
CA PHE A 125 0.24 9.57 -3.24
C PHE A 125 -0.15 8.92 -1.90
N SER A 126 -0.22 9.68 -0.82
CA SER A 126 -0.62 9.21 0.52
C SER A 126 -1.98 9.76 0.99
N GLN A 127 -2.75 10.40 0.10
CA GLN A 127 -4.03 11.04 0.45
C GLN A 127 -5.19 10.04 0.66
N GLY A 128 -4.96 8.77 0.33
CA GLY A 128 -5.94 7.71 0.41
C GLY A 128 -6.00 7.00 1.76
N THR A 129 -6.72 5.88 1.79
CA THR A 129 -6.78 4.99 2.95
C THR A 129 -5.65 3.95 2.86
N PRO A 130 -4.77 3.80 3.86
CA PRO A 130 -3.82 2.70 3.89
C PRO A 130 -4.55 1.34 3.88
N ILE A 131 -4.22 0.48 2.93
CA ILE A 131 -4.84 -0.86 2.79
C ILE A 131 -3.84 -2.01 2.97
N GLN A 132 -2.55 -1.71 2.88
CA GLN A 132 -1.48 -2.64 3.21
C GLN A 132 -0.27 -1.85 3.71
N VAL A 133 0.32 -2.30 4.80
CA VAL A 133 1.59 -1.77 5.33
C VAL A 133 2.56 -2.94 5.44
N SER A 134 3.82 -2.70 5.09
CA SER A 134 4.87 -3.69 5.17
C SER A 134 6.18 -3.09 5.68
N SER A 135 6.97 -3.89 6.40
CA SER A 135 8.37 -3.58 6.61
C SER A 135 9.11 -3.70 5.27
N TYR A 136 10.11 -2.85 5.05
CA TYR A 136 10.82 -2.73 3.79
C TYR A 136 12.32 -2.86 4.00
N ARG A 137 12.97 -3.74 3.23
CA ARG A 137 14.43 -3.81 3.10
C ARG A 137 14.80 -3.75 1.62
N GLN A 138 15.71 -2.85 1.27
CA GLN A 138 16.16 -2.65 -0.11
C GLN A 138 17.66 -2.80 -0.20
N THR A 139 18.11 -3.45 -1.28
CA THR A 139 19.50 -3.45 -1.72
C THR A 139 19.55 -2.93 -3.15
N VAL A 140 20.17 -1.76 -3.33
CA VAL A 140 20.35 -1.10 -4.63
C VAL A 140 21.75 -1.36 -5.16
N VAL A 141 21.86 -1.75 -6.42
CA VAL A 141 23.11 -1.70 -7.18
C VAL A 141 23.05 -0.50 -8.11
N PHE A 142 23.89 0.50 -7.86
CA PHE A 142 23.90 1.77 -8.58
C PHE A 142 25.18 1.94 -9.40
N ASN A 143 25.02 2.43 -10.64
CA ASN A 143 26.09 2.90 -11.51
C ASN A 143 26.02 4.44 -11.61
N PRO A 144 26.93 5.19 -10.98
CA PRO A 144 27.01 6.64 -11.04
C PRO A 144 27.44 7.19 -12.40
N VAL A 145 28.12 6.39 -13.23
CA VAL A 145 28.57 6.84 -14.56
C VAL A 145 27.38 6.92 -15.51
N ALA A 146 26.51 5.90 -15.48
CA ALA A 146 25.30 5.85 -16.29
C ALA A 146 24.08 6.49 -15.61
N ASN A 147 24.19 6.83 -14.33
CA ASN A 147 23.07 7.20 -13.47
C ASN A 147 21.91 6.20 -13.52
N THR A 148 22.21 4.90 -13.53
CA THR A 148 21.23 3.82 -13.55
C THR A 148 21.32 2.97 -12.29
N PHE A 149 20.21 2.35 -11.91
CA PHE A 149 20.22 1.36 -10.84
C PHE A 149 19.26 0.22 -11.13
N VAL A 150 19.57 -0.91 -10.47
CA VAL A 150 18.61 -1.97 -10.20
C VAL A 150 18.54 -2.17 -8.69
N SER A 151 17.41 -2.64 -8.18
CA SER A 151 17.33 -3.04 -6.78
C SER A 151 16.46 -4.25 -6.59
N THR A 152 16.77 -5.00 -5.54
CA THR A 152 15.94 -6.08 -5.04
C THR A 152 15.53 -5.72 -3.62
N ASN A 153 14.24 -5.85 -3.34
CA ASN A 153 13.65 -5.38 -2.10
C ASN A 153 12.71 -6.44 -1.53
N THR A 154 12.74 -6.62 -0.21
CA THR A 154 11.88 -7.56 0.51
C THR A 154 10.89 -6.79 1.34
N HIS A 155 9.65 -7.28 1.33
CA HIS A 155 8.53 -6.71 2.06
C HIS A 155 7.92 -7.80 2.94
N THR A 156 7.62 -7.49 4.20
CA THR A 156 6.81 -8.37 5.06
C THR A 156 5.60 -7.58 5.54
N ILE A 157 4.39 -8.07 5.25
CA ILE A 157 3.15 -7.39 5.58
C ILE A 157 2.99 -7.32 7.09
N THR A 158 2.84 -6.10 7.61
CA THR A 158 2.66 -5.80 9.04
C THR A 158 1.25 -5.30 9.36
N SER A 159 0.49 -4.85 8.37
CA SER A 159 -0.93 -4.53 8.49
C SER A 159 -1.66 -4.71 7.15
N VAL A 160 -2.92 -5.12 7.19
CA VAL A 160 -3.80 -5.21 6.03
C VAL A 160 -5.21 -4.82 6.42
N GLU A 161 -5.82 -3.93 5.65
CA GLU A 161 -7.20 -3.51 5.83
C GLU A 161 -8.07 -4.04 4.70
N THR A 162 -9.35 -4.25 5.01
CA THR A 162 -10.35 -4.57 3.99
C THR A 162 -10.70 -3.30 3.22
N PHE A 163 -10.81 -3.40 1.90
CA PHE A 163 -11.31 -2.31 1.05
C PHE A 163 -12.35 -2.81 0.06
N THR A 164 -13.25 -1.93 -0.36
CA THR A 164 -14.29 -2.26 -1.34
C THR A 164 -13.90 -1.73 -2.71
N LEU A 165 -13.93 -2.59 -3.72
CA LEU A 165 -13.75 -2.21 -5.13
C LEU A 165 -14.87 -2.86 -5.95
N ASN A 166 -15.62 -2.05 -6.69
CA ASN A 166 -16.75 -2.49 -7.52
C ASN A 166 -17.76 -3.38 -6.74
N GLY A 167 -18.04 -3.04 -5.48
CA GLY A 167 -18.97 -3.77 -4.62
C GLY A 167 -18.44 -5.07 -4.00
N VAL A 168 -17.16 -5.42 -4.25
CA VAL A 168 -16.51 -6.60 -3.65
C VAL A 168 -15.50 -6.15 -2.61
N ASN A 169 -15.49 -6.84 -1.47
CA ASN A 169 -14.51 -6.59 -0.40
C ASN A 169 -13.23 -7.39 -0.66
N TYR A 170 -12.10 -6.71 -0.62
CA TYR A 170 -10.78 -7.27 -0.88
C TYR A 170 -9.81 -7.02 0.28
N ARG A 171 -8.76 -7.84 0.33
CA ARG A 171 -7.53 -7.60 1.10
C ARG A 171 -6.32 -7.88 0.22
N LEU A 172 -5.31 -7.00 0.28
CA LEU A 172 -4.04 -7.23 -0.41
C LEU A 172 -3.10 -8.05 0.47
N GLY A 173 -3.17 -9.38 0.33
CA GLY A 173 -2.36 -10.29 1.13
C GLY A 173 -2.86 -10.46 2.57
N GLN A 174 -1.96 -10.93 3.43
CA GLN A 174 -2.24 -11.26 4.83
C GLN A 174 -1.04 -10.90 5.72
N LEU A 175 -1.31 -10.61 7.00
CA LEU A 175 -0.28 -10.35 8.00
C LEU A 175 0.80 -11.44 8.00
N GLY A 176 2.07 -11.02 8.01
CA GLY A 176 3.23 -11.90 8.04
C GLY A 176 3.60 -12.54 6.71
N LYS A 177 2.82 -12.38 5.63
CA LYS A 177 3.23 -12.80 4.29
C LYS A 177 4.28 -11.85 3.72
N SER A 178 5.19 -12.40 2.92
CA SER A 178 6.28 -11.65 2.33
C SER A 178 6.27 -11.70 0.81
N PHE A 179 6.77 -10.64 0.20
CA PHE A 179 6.96 -10.56 -1.25
C PHE A 179 8.27 -9.85 -1.55
N ARG A 180 8.81 -10.08 -2.76
CA ARG A 180 10.00 -9.41 -3.27
C ARG A 180 9.60 -8.49 -4.40
N SER A 181 10.14 -7.28 -4.41
CA SER A 181 10.05 -6.39 -5.57
C SER A 181 11.42 -6.16 -6.19
N ASP A 182 11.45 -6.07 -7.51
CA ASP A 182 12.64 -5.79 -8.29
C ASP A 182 12.42 -4.50 -9.11
N TYR A 183 13.34 -3.55 -8.98
CA TYR A 183 13.25 -2.22 -9.59
C TYR A 183 14.32 -2.06 -10.67
N SER A 184 13.98 -1.30 -11.71
CA SER A 184 14.93 -0.75 -12.68
C SER A 184 14.65 0.72 -12.85
N GLY A 185 15.67 1.56 -12.73
CA GLY A 185 15.49 3.00 -12.74
C GLY A 185 16.74 3.79 -13.05
N VAL A 186 16.56 5.11 -13.03
CA VAL A 186 17.60 6.09 -13.28
C VAL A 186 17.60 7.15 -12.19
N VAL A 187 18.77 7.76 -11.99
CA VAL A 187 19.00 8.89 -11.09
C VAL A 187 19.18 10.14 -11.95
N GLY A 188 18.59 11.24 -11.52
CA GLY A 188 18.54 12.50 -12.27
C GLY A 188 17.12 13.04 -12.32
N SER A 189 16.96 14.33 -12.57
CA SER A 189 15.64 14.97 -12.64
C SER A 189 15.41 15.57 -14.02
N ILE A 190 14.29 15.21 -14.65
CA ILE A 190 13.69 15.99 -15.75
C ILE A 190 12.50 16.81 -15.25
N GLN A 191 11.91 16.43 -14.11
CA GLN A 191 10.82 17.12 -13.45
C GLN A 191 11.30 17.87 -12.19
N GLY A 192 11.78 19.09 -12.39
CA GLY A 192 12.02 20.06 -11.31
C GLY A 192 13.13 19.69 -10.31
N PRO A 193 13.33 20.55 -9.28
CA PRO A 193 14.46 20.44 -8.35
C PRO A 193 14.27 19.41 -7.22
N LEU A 194 13.07 18.83 -7.04
CA LEU A 194 12.75 17.99 -5.88
C LEU A 194 12.99 16.49 -6.14
N VAL A 195 12.54 15.98 -7.28
CA VAL A 195 12.65 14.56 -7.65
C VAL A 195 14.10 14.23 -7.99
N THR A 196 14.60 13.09 -7.51
CA THR A 196 15.99 12.67 -7.72
C THR A 196 16.14 11.48 -8.67
N GLY A 197 15.03 10.91 -9.14
CA GLY A 197 15.00 9.87 -10.15
C GLY A 197 13.65 9.15 -10.20
N TRP A 198 13.54 8.20 -11.13
CA TRP A 198 12.34 7.41 -11.40
C TRP A 198 12.67 5.95 -11.69
N PHE A 199 11.68 5.09 -11.50
CA PHE A 199 11.79 3.66 -11.72
C PHE A 199 10.45 3.02 -12.04
N ALA A 200 10.53 1.85 -12.66
CA ALA A 200 9.44 0.90 -12.71
C ALA A 200 9.89 -0.39 -12.04
N GLY A 201 8.93 -1.19 -11.61
CA GLY A 201 9.24 -2.47 -11.01
C GLY A 201 8.09 -3.44 -11.02
N THR A 202 8.42 -4.66 -10.64
CA THR A 202 7.48 -5.76 -10.46
C THR A 202 7.65 -6.34 -9.07
N ALA A 203 6.64 -7.05 -8.59
CA ALA A 203 6.74 -7.81 -7.36
C ALA A 203 6.22 -9.24 -7.54
N ILE A 204 6.85 -10.19 -6.85
CA ILE A 204 6.46 -11.60 -6.78
C ILE A 204 6.30 -12.02 -5.33
N GLY A 205 5.39 -12.95 -5.06
CA GLY A 205 5.32 -13.59 -3.75
C GLY A 205 6.57 -14.42 -3.48
N ILE A 206 7.01 -14.48 -2.22
CA ILE A 206 8.13 -15.32 -1.80
C ILE A 206 7.72 -16.20 -0.63
N LYS A 207 8.35 -17.36 -0.51
CA LYS A 207 8.22 -18.21 0.67
C LYS A 207 8.75 -17.48 1.92
N ASN A 208 7.96 -17.53 2.98
CA ASN A 208 8.38 -17.13 4.33
C ASN A 208 9.42 -18.10 4.90
#